data_AF-A0A2S1ER17-F1
#
_entry.id   AF-A0A2S1ER17-F1
#
_cell.length_a   1.000
_cell.length_b   1.000
_cell.length_c   1.000
_cell.angle_alpha   90.00
_cell.angle_beta   90.00
_cell.angle_gamma   90.00
#
_symmetry.space_group_name_H-M   'P 1'
#
loop_
_entity.id
_entity.type
_entity.pdbx_description
1 polymer ?
#
loop_
_entity_poly.entity_id
_entity_poly.type
_entity_poly.pdbx_seq_one_letter_code
_entity_poly.pdbx_strand_id
1 'polypeptide(L)'
;MNAIKANPTVDVENSYVPLQHQYKGLRVDEHPELLQDREWSTATYNGDRVGVSTSDMLLAVYIPEEEDVGMGVELGMARALGKYIMVVIPDEDFGKPINLMSWGIADNFIKMSELPNYDFNKPSYNFYDGGVIE
;
A
#
# COMPACT_ATOMS: atom_id res chain seq x y z
N MET A 1 7.82 -8.73 -0.17
CA MET A 1 6.81 -9.72 -0.62
C MET A 1 6.87 -11.10 0.07
N ASN A 2 8.00 -11.53 0.66
CA ASN A 2 8.04 -12.88 1.24
C ASN A 2 7.12 -13.04 2.45
N ALA A 3 6.97 -11.99 3.27
CA ALA A 3 6.12 -12.03 4.46
C ALA A 3 4.63 -12.29 4.14
N ILE A 4 4.05 -11.52 3.21
CA ILE A 4 2.63 -11.65 2.84
C ILE A 4 2.31 -13.02 2.21
N LYS A 5 3.24 -13.60 1.45
CA LYS A 5 3.08 -14.93 0.83
C LYS A 5 2.96 -16.07 1.86
N ALA A 6 3.47 -15.85 3.08
CA ALA A 6 3.35 -16.83 4.15
C ALA A 6 2.03 -16.68 4.94
N ASN A 7 1.25 -15.62 4.69
CA ASN A 7 0.02 -15.37 5.41
C ASN A 7 -1.13 -16.24 4.85
N PRO A 8 -1.75 -17.14 5.65
CA PRO A 8 -2.78 -18.04 5.17
C PRO A 8 -4.15 -17.37 4.92
N THR A 9 -4.31 -16.11 5.32
CA THR A 9 -5.57 -15.36 5.21
C THR A 9 -5.59 -14.39 4.02
N VAL A 10 -4.52 -14.38 3.21
CA VAL A 10 -4.39 -13.52 2.04
C VAL A 10 -4.21 -14.37 0.80
N ASP A 11 -5.09 -14.17 -0.18
CA ASP A 11 -4.94 -14.72 -1.52
C ASP A 11 -3.99 -13.84 -2.35
N VAL A 12 -2.69 -14.08 -2.20
CA VAL A 12 -1.66 -13.29 -2.90
C VAL A 12 -1.68 -13.52 -4.41
N GLU A 13 -2.16 -14.67 -4.88
CA GLU A 13 -2.22 -15.00 -6.31
C GLU A 13 -3.25 -14.11 -7.03
N ASN A 14 -4.39 -13.84 -6.39
CA ASN A 14 -5.45 -13.01 -6.95
C ASN A 14 -5.40 -11.54 -6.48
N SER A 15 -4.34 -11.15 -5.78
CA SER A 15 -4.12 -9.76 -5.33
C SER A 15 -3.54 -8.87 -6.42
N TYR A 16 -3.91 -7.59 -6.43
CA TYR A 16 -3.32 -6.61 -7.34
C TYR A 16 -2.01 -6.05 -6.78
N VAL A 17 -0.93 -6.17 -7.56
CA VAL A 17 0.39 -5.60 -7.24
C VAL A 17 0.82 -4.66 -8.37
N PRO A 18 1.00 -3.34 -8.13
CA PRO A 18 1.23 -2.36 -9.19
C PRO A 18 2.39 -2.71 -10.13
N LEU A 19 3.53 -3.15 -9.59
CA LEU A 19 4.71 -3.50 -10.41
C LEU A 19 4.50 -4.70 -11.33
N GLN A 20 3.50 -5.56 -11.06
CA GLN A 20 3.15 -6.70 -11.90
C GLN A 20 2.10 -6.36 -12.97
N HIS A 21 1.48 -5.18 -12.87
CA HIS A 21 0.34 -4.76 -13.69
C HIS A 21 0.59 -3.44 -14.42
N GLN A 22 1.85 -3.03 -14.55
CA GLN A 22 2.22 -1.87 -15.35
C GLN A 22 1.69 -2.01 -16.79
N TYR A 23 1.17 -0.92 -17.36
CA TYR A 23 0.51 -0.99 -18.65
C TYR A 23 1.46 -1.51 -19.74
N LYS A 24 0.98 -2.49 -20.53
CA LYS A 24 1.77 -3.25 -21.53
C LYS A 24 3.01 -3.96 -20.96
N GLY A 25 3.10 -4.12 -19.64
CA GLY A 25 4.26 -4.68 -18.96
C GLY A 25 5.50 -3.78 -19.00
N LEU A 26 5.34 -2.50 -19.30
CA LEU A 26 6.45 -1.56 -19.46
C LEU A 26 6.63 -0.70 -18.21
N ARG A 27 7.86 -0.53 -17.76
CA ARG A 27 8.21 0.24 -16.56
C ARG A 27 9.06 1.47 -16.90
N VAL A 28 8.85 2.57 -16.18
CA VAL A 28 9.55 3.85 -16.43
C VAL A 28 11.05 3.84 -16.08
N ASP A 29 11.49 2.92 -15.20
CA ASP A 29 12.91 2.74 -14.87
C ASP A 29 13.69 2.05 -16.00
N GLU A 30 13.01 1.26 -16.82
CA GLU A 30 13.56 0.60 -18.01
C GLU A 30 13.29 1.38 -19.31
N HIS A 31 12.18 2.13 -19.34
CA HIS A 31 11.66 2.86 -20.50
C HIS A 31 11.30 4.31 -20.11
N PRO A 32 12.30 5.19 -19.92
CA PRO A 32 12.09 6.55 -19.42
C PRO A 32 11.25 7.43 -20.36
N GLU A 33 11.16 7.07 -21.65
CA GLU A 33 10.29 7.73 -22.63
C GLU A 33 8.80 7.72 -22.24
N LEU A 34 8.37 6.72 -21.45
CA LEU A 34 6.99 6.58 -20.98
C LEU A 34 6.54 7.70 -20.04
N LEU A 35 7.47 8.43 -19.44
CA LEU A 35 7.16 9.61 -18.61
C LEU A 35 6.46 10.72 -19.39
N GLN A 36 6.54 10.71 -20.72
CA GLN A 36 5.84 11.65 -21.60
C GLN A 36 4.68 10.98 -22.37
N ASP A 37 4.46 9.69 -22.17
CA ASP A 37 3.40 8.93 -22.82
C ASP A 37 2.09 9.02 -22.04
N ARG A 38 1.16 9.82 -22.55
CA ARG A 38 -0.17 10.02 -21.95
C ARG A 38 -1.01 8.75 -21.91
N GLU A 39 -0.90 7.88 -22.92
CA GLU A 39 -1.64 6.62 -22.95
C GLU A 39 -1.15 5.73 -21.82
N TRP A 40 0.16 5.56 -21.72
CA TRP A 40 0.77 4.76 -20.66
C TRP A 40 0.43 5.32 -19.26
N SER A 41 0.62 6.61 -19.02
CA SER A 41 0.32 7.21 -17.71
C SER A 41 -1.16 7.05 -17.34
N THR A 42 -2.07 7.29 -18.29
CA THR A 42 -3.52 7.19 -18.06
C THR A 42 -3.93 5.75 -17.80
N ALA A 43 -3.39 4.79 -18.54
CA ALA A 43 -3.75 3.39 -18.41
C ALA A 43 -3.18 2.78 -17.11
N THR A 44 -1.92 3.07 -16.76
CA THR A 44 -1.31 2.62 -15.50
C THR A 44 -2.07 3.15 -14.30
N TYR A 45 -2.31 4.47 -14.23
CA TYR A 45 -3.09 5.08 -13.15
C TYR A 45 -4.49 4.46 -13.00
N ASN A 46 -5.21 4.26 -14.12
CA ASN A 46 -6.53 3.64 -14.07
C ASN A 46 -6.46 2.15 -13.69
N GLY A 47 -5.39 1.45 -14.05
CA GLY A 47 -5.11 0.09 -13.62
C GLY A 47 -4.98 0.00 -12.10
N ASP A 48 -4.15 0.86 -11.50
CA ASP A 48 -3.94 0.90 -10.05
C ASP A 48 -5.24 1.26 -9.31
N ARG A 49 -5.99 2.25 -9.83
CA ARG A 49 -7.32 2.59 -9.32
C ARG A 49 -8.29 1.40 -9.35
N VAL A 50 -8.30 0.65 -10.45
CA VAL A 50 -9.14 -0.56 -10.56
C VAL A 50 -8.68 -1.57 -9.52
N GLY A 51 -7.38 -1.83 -9.39
CA GLY A 51 -6.80 -2.71 -8.39
C GLY A 51 -7.26 -2.40 -6.97
N VAL A 52 -7.17 -1.14 -6.54
CA VAL A 52 -7.69 -0.70 -5.24
C VAL A 52 -9.20 -0.94 -5.12
N SER A 53 -9.98 -0.60 -6.16
CA SER A 53 -11.44 -0.73 -6.11
C SER A 53 -11.94 -2.18 -6.04
N THR A 54 -11.23 -3.11 -6.69
CA THR A 54 -11.61 -4.52 -6.80
C THR A 54 -11.00 -5.40 -5.72
N SER A 55 -10.06 -4.88 -4.92
CA SER A 55 -9.46 -5.61 -3.79
C SER A 55 -10.30 -5.43 -2.52
N ASP A 56 -10.21 -6.37 -1.59
CA ASP A 56 -10.96 -6.30 -0.32
C ASP A 56 -10.40 -5.22 0.62
N MET A 57 -9.09 -4.99 0.58
CA MET A 57 -8.35 -4.09 1.47
C MET A 57 -7.16 -3.44 0.74
N LEU A 58 -6.56 -2.40 1.33
CA LEU A 58 -5.29 -1.83 0.88
C LEU A 58 -4.19 -2.06 1.91
N LEU A 59 -3.11 -2.73 1.50
CA LEU A 59 -1.90 -2.91 2.29
C LEU A 59 -0.80 -1.99 1.77
N ALA A 60 -0.31 -1.10 2.61
CA ALA A 60 0.75 -0.15 2.30
C ALA A 60 2.04 -0.51 3.05
N VAL A 61 3.15 -0.69 2.33
CA VAL A 61 4.48 -0.77 2.97
C VAL A 61 5.01 0.64 3.10
N TYR A 62 5.15 1.12 4.33
CA TYR A 62 5.43 2.51 4.63
C TYR A 62 6.84 2.67 5.19
N ILE A 63 7.62 3.57 4.58
CA ILE A 63 8.99 3.91 5.00
C ILE A 63 8.95 5.34 5.56
N PRO A 64 9.02 5.54 6.89
CA PRO A 64 8.83 6.86 7.50
C PRO A 64 9.77 7.97 6.98
N GLU A 65 10.98 7.62 6.55
CA GLU A 65 11.97 8.59 6.05
C GLU A 65 11.86 8.84 4.53
N GLU A 66 11.07 8.03 3.82
CA GLU A 66 10.91 8.06 2.36
C GLU A 66 9.42 7.99 1.98
N GLU A 67 8.63 8.90 2.55
CA GLU A 67 7.19 8.92 2.31
C GLU A 67 6.86 9.14 0.82
N ASP A 68 5.99 8.29 0.28
CA ASP A 68 5.54 8.36 -1.11
C ASP A 68 4.21 9.12 -1.23
N VAL A 69 4.25 10.21 -1.99
CA VAL A 69 3.06 11.01 -2.32
C VAL A 69 2.02 10.18 -3.10
N GLY A 70 2.47 9.27 -3.97
CA GLY A 70 1.62 8.35 -4.71
C GLY A 70 0.79 7.47 -3.77
N MET A 71 1.46 6.78 -2.85
CA MET A 71 0.81 6.03 -1.77
C MET A 71 -0.18 6.89 -0.97
N GLY A 72 0.13 8.15 -0.65
CA GLY A 72 -0.82 9.05 0.02
C GLY A 72 -2.14 9.24 -0.73
N VAL A 73 -2.08 9.34 -2.07
CA VAL A 73 -3.27 9.41 -2.94
C VAL A 73 -4.06 8.08 -2.92
N GLU A 74 -3.35 6.95 -2.95
CA GLU A 74 -3.95 5.61 -2.91
C GLU A 74 -4.64 5.34 -1.57
N LEU A 75 -4.05 5.75 -0.45
CA LEU A 75 -4.67 5.70 0.88
C LEU A 75 -5.97 6.53 0.91
N GLY A 76 -5.92 7.76 0.37
CA GLY A 76 -7.09 8.63 0.20
C GLY A 76 -8.23 7.94 -0.56
N MET A 77 -7.89 7.33 -1.69
CA MET A 77 -8.82 6.62 -2.55
C MET A 77 -9.40 5.38 -1.86
N ALA A 78 -8.57 4.56 -1.24
CA ALA A 78 -9.01 3.36 -0.51
C ALA A 78 -9.97 3.73 0.62
N ARG A 79 -9.69 4.81 1.35
CA ARG A 79 -10.57 5.32 2.40
C ARG A 79 -11.93 5.75 1.85
N ALA A 80 -11.93 6.49 0.74
CA ALA A 80 -13.17 6.91 0.07
C ALA A 80 -14.01 5.73 -0.42
N LEU A 81 -13.37 4.60 -0.75
CA LEU A 81 -14.02 3.36 -1.16
C LEU A 81 -14.41 2.44 0.00
N GLY A 82 -14.19 2.85 1.25
CA GLY A 82 -14.52 2.07 2.44
C GLY A 82 -13.67 0.82 2.62
N LYS A 83 -12.45 0.79 2.05
CA LYS A 83 -11.51 -0.32 2.19
C LYS A 83 -10.84 -0.26 3.56
N TYR A 84 -10.54 -1.43 4.11
CA TYR A 84 -9.66 -1.55 5.28
C TYR A 84 -8.22 -1.22 4.89
N ILE A 85 -7.56 -0.36 5.65
CA ILE A 85 -6.20 0.12 5.36
C ILE A 85 -5.22 -0.39 6.42
N MET A 86 -4.31 -1.26 5.99
CA MET A 86 -3.20 -1.78 6.80
C MET A 86 -1.90 -1.09 6.40
N VAL A 87 -1.25 -0.42 7.34
CA VAL A 87 0.10 0.12 7.16
C VAL A 87 1.12 -0.83 7.79
N VAL A 88 2.09 -1.27 7.00
CA VAL A 88 3.17 -2.16 7.43
C VAL A 88 4.48 -1.41 7.38
N ILE A 89 5.17 -1.30 8.51
CA ILE A 89 6.44 -0.57 8.62
C ILE A 89 7.57 -1.58 8.89
N PRO A 90 8.76 -1.44 8.29
CA PRO A 90 9.93 -2.23 8.66
C PRO A 90 10.17 -2.22 10.17
N ASP A 91 10.57 -3.35 10.74
CA ASP A 91 10.73 -3.51 12.19
C ASP A 91 11.70 -2.48 12.81
N GLU A 92 12.75 -2.12 12.07
CA GLU A 92 13.76 -1.12 12.43
C GLU A 92 13.25 0.33 12.41
N ASP A 93 12.17 0.58 11.67
CA ASP A 93 11.57 1.91 11.49
C ASP A 93 10.29 2.09 12.30
N PHE A 94 9.73 1.00 12.83
CA PHE A 94 8.51 1.06 13.63
C PHE A 94 8.73 1.88 14.91
N GLY A 95 7.88 2.88 15.12
CA GLY A 95 7.97 3.86 16.19
C GLY A 95 8.46 5.23 15.74
N LYS A 96 9.13 5.33 14.57
CA LYS A 96 9.55 6.62 14.00
C LYS A 96 8.35 7.51 13.66
N PRO A 97 8.51 8.84 13.65
CA PRO A 97 7.42 9.72 13.30
C PRO A 97 6.93 9.52 11.87
N ILE A 98 5.61 9.44 11.69
CA ILE A 98 4.96 9.41 10.37
C ILE A 98 4.04 10.63 10.19
N ASN A 99 3.76 11.00 8.93
CA ASN A 99 2.83 12.08 8.64
C ASN A 99 1.43 11.86 9.26
N LEU A 100 0.85 12.95 9.76
CA LEU A 100 -0.48 13.01 10.39
C LEU A 100 -1.58 12.41 9.52
N MET A 101 -1.52 12.64 8.21
CA MET A 101 -2.54 12.17 7.28
C MET A 101 -2.42 10.65 7.07
N SER A 102 -1.21 10.12 6.98
CA SER A 102 -0.95 8.67 6.92
C SER A 102 -1.36 7.99 8.22
N TRP A 103 -1.09 8.61 9.37
CA TRP A 103 -1.57 8.15 10.67
C TRP A 103 -3.11 8.12 10.74
N GLY A 104 -3.76 9.22 10.34
CA GLY A 104 -5.19 9.41 10.52
C GLY A 104 -6.08 8.63 9.55
N ILE A 105 -5.53 8.19 8.41
CA ILE A 105 -6.30 7.49 7.38
C ILE A 105 -6.29 5.97 7.53
N ALA A 106 -5.24 5.40 8.12
CA ALA A 106 -5.11 3.96 8.27
C ALA A 106 -5.96 3.43 9.42
N ASP A 107 -6.40 2.19 9.29
CA ASP A 107 -7.19 1.52 10.33
C ASP A 107 -6.28 0.79 11.33
N ASN A 108 -5.09 0.35 10.91
CA ASN A 108 -4.14 -0.36 11.77
C ASN A 108 -2.70 -0.27 11.23
N PHE A 109 -1.73 -0.51 12.13
CA PHE A 109 -0.31 -0.45 11.89
C PHE A 109 0.38 -1.67 12.50
N ILE A 110 1.22 -2.33 11.71
CA ILE A 110 2.00 -3.48 12.18
C ILE A 110 3.46 -3.41 11.72
N LYS A 111 4.32 -4.14 12.40
CA LYS A 111 5.69 -4.41 11.95
C LYS A 111 5.67 -5.41 10.80
N MET A 112 6.70 -5.36 9.96
CA MET A 112 6.88 -6.32 8.86
C MET A 112 6.93 -7.77 9.38
N SER A 113 7.52 -8.00 10.55
CA SER A 113 7.58 -9.32 11.20
C SER A 113 6.22 -9.90 11.63
N GLU A 114 5.21 -9.05 11.83
CA GLU A 114 3.86 -9.46 12.23
C GLU A 114 2.99 -9.85 11.02
N LEU A 115 3.33 -9.32 9.84
CA LEU A 115 2.55 -9.49 8.62
C LEU A 115 2.25 -10.97 8.23
N PRO A 116 3.17 -11.94 8.39
CA PRO A 116 2.88 -13.35 8.09
C PRO A 116 1.76 -13.95 8.95
N ASN A 117 1.51 -13.41 10.14
CA ASN A 117 0.60 -13.99 11.13
C ASN A 117 -0.66 -13.16 11.39
N TYR A 118 -0.78 -11.98 10.79
CA TYR A 118 -1.96 -11.13 10.94
C TYR A 118 -3.21 -11.80 10.33
N ASP A 119 -4.31 -11.87 11.07
CA ASP A 119 -5.56 -12.49 10.59
C ASP A 119 -6.42 -11.46 9.83
N PHE A 120 -6.28 -11.42 8.50
CA PHE A 120 -7.04 -10.51 7.64
C PHE A 120 -8.53 -10.87 7.53
N ASN A 121 -8.98 -12.01 8.05
CA ASN A 121 -10.41 -12.31 8.16
C ASN A 121 -11.06 -11.62 9.37
N LYS A 122 -10.27 -11.06 10.28
CA LYS A 122 -10.74 -10.35 11.48
C LYS A 122 -10.01 -9.02 11.65
N PRO A 123 -10.12 -8.11 10.66
CA PRO A 123 -9.48 -6.81 10.75
C PRO A 123 -10.03 -6.04 11.96
N SER A 124 -9.15 -5.29 12.62
CA SER A 124 -9.47 -4.50 13.80
C SER A 124 -8.78 -3.15 13.76
N TYR A 125 -9.35 -2.17 14.44
CA TYR A 125 -8.71 -0.88 14.61
C TYR A 125 -7.60 -0.96 15.68
N ASN A 126 -6.46 -0.32 15.42
CA ASN A 126 -5.46 -0.07 16.46
C ASN A 126 -4.67 1.22 16.18
N PHE A 127 -4.13 1.82 17.24
CA PHE A 127 -3.26 2.98 17.11
C PHE A 127 -1.85 2.58 16.68
N TYR A 128 -1.20 3.45 15.92
CA TYR A 128 0.24 3.38 15.72
C TYR A 128 0.97 3.69 17.04
N ASP A 129 1.87 2.80 17.46
CA ASP A 129 2.72 2.98 18.63
C ASP A 129 4.05 3.65 18.21
N GLY A 130 3.95 4.94 17.86
CA GLY A 130 5.07 5.74 17.37
C GLY A 130 4.77 7.23 17.30
N GLY A 131 5.74 8.02 16.83
CA GLY A 131 5.58 9.46 16.65
C GLY A 131 4.61 9.82 15.53
N VAL A 132 4.02 11.02 15.59
CA VAL A 132 3.21 11.60 14.51
C VAL A 132 3.64 13.05 14.31
N ILE A 133 3.86 13.44 13.06
CA ILE A 133 4.28 14.80 12.65
C ILE A 133 3.27 15.41 11.68
N GLU A 134 3.17 16.74 11.69
CA GLU A 134 2.32 17.50 10.74
C GLU A 134 2.99 17.66 9.37
#